data_AF-K6UJM5-F1
#
_entry.id   AF-K6UJM5-F1
#
_cell.length_a   1.000
_cell.length_b   1.000
_cell.length_c   1.000
_cell.angle_alpha   90.00
_cell.angle_beta   90.00
_cell.angle_gamma   90.00
#
_symmetry.space_group_name_H-M   'P 1'
#
loop_
_entity.id
_entity.type
_entity.pdbx_description
1 polymer ?
#
loop_
_entity_poly.entity_id
_entity_poly.type
_entity_poly.pdbx_seq_one_letter_code
_entity_poly.pdbx_strand_id
1 'polypeptide(L)'
;MSCMSNFQRVLYASRFMRVFGKFKRAQLREKPHRKIGPFSNPVKRLARLKEKERLFCDLGTPRMIPRAKGSGREKILEVIKAPNVRKEVLDRRLEFLLSNESVYQQMYNKMYNGITPYQCELFMWERQMRDLRKIYRAQYLHKLSEVTREEREKQIKLILQTREDKRRRRELIRERILEDKKRKAILKDRLSLEKKVTQSILFKRQSNRKMNNIYWLAKLQRKSEYSDADDFKDKIERSGAGDTGRGSTGRGEYND
;
A
#
# COMPACT_ATOMS: atom_id res chain seq x y z
N MET A 1 15.35 -6.99 25.82
CA MET A 1 15.88 -7.08 24.44
C MET A 1 17.11 -7.96 24.48
N SER A 2 17.06 -9.06 23.73
CA SER A 2 18.08 -10.11 23.67
C SER A 2 19.47 -9.51 23.53
N CYS A 3 20.32 -9.74 24.54
CA CYS A 3 21.74 -9.77 24.31
C CYS A 3 21.96 -10.90 23.31
N MET A 4 22.02 -10.57 22.02
CA MET A 4 22.72 -11.45 21.09
C MET A 4 24.08 -11.67 21.72
N SER A 5 24.27 -12.87 22.28
CA SER A 5 25.46 -13.29 23.01
C SER A 5 26.66 -12.77 22.25
N ASN A 6 27.64 -12.15 22.92
CA ASN A 6 28.85 -11.66 22.26
C ASN A 6 29.45 -12.75 21.35
N PHE A 7 29.25 -14.02 21.70
CA PHE A 7 29.56 -15.18 20.87
C PHE A 7 28.84 -15.19 19.50
N GLN A 8 27.55 -14.87 19.43
CA GLN A 8 26.80 -14.76 18.17
C GLN A 8 27.26 -13.56 17.33
N ARG A 9 27.62 -12.43 17.94
CA ARG A 9 28.22 -11.29 17.22
C ARG A 9 29.60 -11.61 16.68
N VAL A 10 30.45 -12.25 17.49
CA VAL A 10 31.79 -12.71 17.09
C VAL A 10 31.70 -13.81 16.03
N LEU A 11 30.76 -14.74 16.15
CA LEU A 11 30.48 -15.74 15.11
C LEU A 11 30.00 -15.07 13.81
N TYR A 12 29.10 -14.10 13.89
CA TYR A 12 28.63 -13.37 12.71
C TYR A 12 29.75 -12.53 12.07
N ALA A 13 30.60 -11.90 12.89
CA ALA A 13 31.77 -11.15 12.46
C ALA A 13 32.86 -12.04 11.84
N SER A 14 33.09 -13.24 12.40
CA SER A 14 34.08 -14.20 11.90
C SER A 14 33.79 -14.69 10.47
N ARG A 15 32.52 -14.60 10.03
CA ARG A 15 32.14 -14.88 8.62
C ARG A 15 32.72 -13.85 7.64
N PHE A 16 33.06 -12.66 8.11
CA PHE A 16 33.67 -11.59 7.32
C PHE A 16 35.21 -11.60 7.39
N MET A 17 35.78 -12.10 8.48
CA MET A 17 37.24 -12.24 8.67
C MET A 17 37.86 -13.46 7.96
N ARG A 18 37.06 -14.51 7.66
CA ARG A 18 37.60 -15.75 7.09
C ARG A 18 37.86 -15.60 5.58
N VAL A 19 39.12 -15.46 5.21
CA VAL A 19 39.56 -15.50 3.80
C VAL A 19 38.97 -16.74 3.12
N PHE A 20 38.29 -16.55 1.98
CA PHE A 20 37.72 -17.66 1.22
C PHE A 20 38.80 -18.70 0.92
N GLY A 21 38.56 -19.97 1.30
CA GLY A 21 39.48 -21.07 1.00
C GLY A 21 39.69 -21.26 -0.51
N LYS A 22 40.74 -22.00 -0.91
CA LYS A 22 41.16 -22.20 -2.32
C LYS A 22 39.98 -22.53 -3.26
N PHE A 23 39.15 -23.49 -2.90
CA PHE A 23 37.98 -23.90 -3.69
C PHE A 23 36.89 -22.83 -3.79
N LYS A 24 36.64 -22.08 -2.71
CA LYS A 24 35.67 -20.97 -2.73
C LYS A 24 36.17 -19.79 -3.56
N ARG A 25 37.48 -19.56 -3.62
CA ARG A 25 38.10 -18.56 -4.52
C ARG A 25 37.99 -18.97 -5.98
N ALA A 26 38.22 -20.25 -6.30
CA ALA A 26 38.01 -20.77 -7.65
C ALA A 26 36.54 -20.60 -8.09
N GLN A 27 35.59 -20.97 -7.23
CA GLN A 27 34.15 -20.81 -7.51
C GLN A 27 33.73 -19.33 -7.71
N LEU A 28 34.36 -18.39 -7.00
CA LEU A 28 34.12 -16.95 -7.16
C LEU A 28 34.74 -16.39 -8.46
N ARG A 29 35.82 -16.99 -8.96
CA ARG A 29 36.41 -16.62 -10.26
C ARG A 29 35.52 -17.07 -11.41
N GLU A 30 34.92 -18.25 -11.31
CA GLU A 30 34.05 -18.79 -12.35
C GLU A 30 32.65 -18.14 -12.35
N LYS A 31 32.01 -17.99 -11.19
CA LYS A 31 30.63 -17.47 -11.08
C LYS A 31 30.46 -16.54 -9.88
N PRO A 32 30.97 -15.29 -9.97
CA PRO A 32 30.96 -14.35 -8.84
C PRO A 32 29.54 -14.04 -8.33
N HIS A 33 28.56 -13.95 -9.22
CA HIS A 33 27.18 -13.54 -8.90
C HIS A 33 26.40 -14.55 -8.04
N ARG A 34 26.79 -15.83 -8.00
CA ARG A 34 26.08 -16.87 -7.20
C ARG A 34 26.10 -16.60 -5.69
N LYS A 35 27.14 -15.93 -5.17
CA LYS A 35 27.23 -15.56 -3.75
C LYS A 35 27.07 -14.07 -3.51
N ILE A 36 27.39 -13.27 -4.52
CA ILE A 36 27.41 -11.81 -4.44
C ILE A 36 26.03 -11.22 -4.83
N GLY A 37 25.12 -12.04 -5.35
CA GLY A 37 23.82 -11.61 -5.84
C GLY A 37 23.93 -10.98 -7.24
N PRO A 38 22.82 -10.92 -7.98
CA PRO A 38 22.83 -10.53 -9.39
C PRO A 38 23.22 -9.07 -9.63
N PHE A 39 22.93 -8.16 -8.68
CA PHE A 39 23.03 -6.71 -8.88
C PHE A 39 24.23 -6.02 -8.23
N SER A 40 25.13 -6.74 -7.54
CA SER A 40 26.26 -6.11 -6.85
C SER A 40 27.61 -6.42 -7.51
N ASN A 41 28.41 -5.36 -7.74
CA ASN A 41 29.76 -5.50 -8.28
C ASN A 41 30.65 -6.23 -7.25
N PRO A 42 31.32 -7.33 -7.64
CA PRO A 42 32.08 -8.18 -6.73
C PRO A 42 33.25 -7.47 -6.04
N VAL A 43 33.94 -6.57 -6.75
CA VAL A 43 35.07 -5.79 -6.21
C VAL A 43 34.57 -4.79 -5.17
N LYS A 44 33.50 -4.04 -5.50
CA LYS A 44 32.91 -3.06 -4.58
C LYS A 44 32.37 -3.72 -3.31
N ARG A 45 31.80 -4.93 -3.42
CA ARG A 45 31.33 -5.68 -2.25
C ARG A 45 32.48 -6.17 -1.37
N LEU A 46 33.57 -6.69 -1.96
CA LEU A 46 34.76 -7.08 -1.21
C LEU A 46 35.41 -5.90 -0.48
N ALA A 47 35.50 -4.73 -1.12
CA ALA A 47 35.98 -3.50 -0.49
C ALA A 47 35.13 -3.10 0.72
N ARG A 48 33.79 -3.09 0.58
CA ARG A 48 32.86 -2.83 1.69
C ARG A 48 32.98 -3.84 2.84
N LEU A 49 33.31 -5.09 2.54
CA LEU A 49 33.50 -6.12 3.56
C LEU A 49 34.80 -5.89 4.34
N LYS A 50 35.90 -5.55 3.66
CA LYS A 50 37.16 -5.15 4.30
C LYS A 50 37.02 -3.88 5.14
N GLU A 51 36.24 -2.92 4.67
CA GLU A 51 35.96 -1.68 5.40
C GLU A 51 35.14 -1.96 6.67
N LYS A 52 34.14 -2.84 6.60
CA LYS A 52 33.40 -3.31 7.79
C LYS A 52 34.27 -4.08 8.77
N GLU A 53 35.20 -4.88 8.28
CA GLU A 53 36.20 -5.58 9.08
C GLU A 53 37.11 -4.57 9.81
N ARG A 54 37.64 -3.56 9.10
CA ARG A 54 38.43 -2.49 9.71
C ARG A 54 37.64 -1.74 10.79
N LEU A 55 36.42 -1.29 10.48
CA LEU A 55 35.53 -0.63 11.43
C LEU A 55 35.21 -1.51 12.65
N PHE A 56 35.18 -2.83 12.48
CA PHE A 56 34.95 -3.77 13.58
C PHE A 56 36.21 -3.98 14.44
N CYS A 57 37.40 -3.99 13.84
CA CYS A 57 38.68 -4.04 14.56
C CYS A 57 38.96 -2.74 15.33
N ASP A 58 38.55 -1.59 14.80
CA ASP A 58 38.69 -0.28 15.44
C ASP A 58 37.74 -0.11 16.64
N LEU A 59 36.65 -0.89 16.70
CA LEU A 59 35.79 -0.96 17.88
C LEU A 59 36.47 -1.81 18.95
N GLY A 60 37.07 -1.14 19.94
CA GLY A 60 37.60 -1.80 21.14
C GLY A 60 36.56 -2.71 21.80
N THR A 61 37.02 -3.80 22.43
CA THR A 61 36.13 -4.73 23.14
C THR A 61 35.26 -3.94 24.12
N PRO A 62 33.93 -4.16 24.16
CA PRO A 62 33.07 -3.44 25.09
C PRO A 62 33.55 -3.70 26.52
N ARG A 63 33.67 -2.64 27.32
CA ARG A 63 34.10 -2.74 28.72
C ARG A 63 33.25 -3.79 29.43
N MET A 64 33.86 -4.89 29.83
CA MET A 64 33.20 -5.93 30.62
C MET A 64 32.99 -5.39 32.03
N ILE A 65 31.78 -4.88 32.30
CA ILE A 65 31.36 -4.55 33.66
C ILE A 65 30.99 -5.86 34.34
N PRO A 66 31.75 -6.33 35.36
CA PRO A 66 31.37 -7.54 36.09
C PRO A 66 29.99 -7.32 36.69
N ARG A 67 29.01 -8.07 36.17
CA ARG A 67 27.67 -8.13 36.75
C ARG A 67 27.74 -9.17 37.85
N ALA A 68 27.33 -8.80 39.07
CA ALA A 68 27.08 -9.79 40.11
C ALA A 68 26.14 -10.87 39.55
N LYS A 69 26.42 -12.16 39.82
CA LYS A 69 25.50 -13.27 39.49
C LYS A 69 24.18 -13.00 40.21
N GLY A 70 23.24 -12.36 39.52
CA GLY A 70 21.96 -11.98 40.09
C GLY A 70 21.09 -13.21 40.31
N SER A 71 20.83 -13.55 41.56
CA SER A 71 19.76 -14.49 41.96
C SER A 71 18.36 -13.88 41.82
N GLY A 72 18.26 -12.57 41.55
CA GLY A 72 17.00 -11.85 41.39
C GLY A 72 16.67 -11.49 39.94
N ARG A 73 15.37 -11.32 39.65
CA ARG A 73 14.86 -10.76 38.39
C ARG A 73 15.62 -9.46 38.08
N GLU A 74 16.17 -9.35 36.88
CA GLU A 74 16.82 -8.11 36.42
C GLU A 74 15.84 -6.95 36.65
N LYS A 75 16.25 -5.94 37.43
CA LYS A 75 15.47 -4.71 37.59
C LYS A 75 15.44 -4.02 36.22
N ILE A 76 14.40 -4.33 35.44
CA ILE A 76 14.06 -3.56 34.25
C ILE A 76 13.86 -2.14 34.77
N LEU A 77 14.63 -1.19 34.24
CA LEU A 77 14.51 0.21 34.62
C LEU A 77 13.05 0.62 34.40
N GLU A 78 12.39 1.01 35.48
CA GLU A 78 11.00 1.46 35.43
C GLU A 78 10.92 2.75 34.59
N VAL A 79 9.86 2.85 33.79
CA VAL A 79 9.61 4.06 33.01
C VAL A 79 9.40 5.21 34.00
N ILE A 80 10.22 6.26 33.89
CA ILE A 80 10.09 7.46 34.72
C ILE A 80 8.75 8.11 34.40
N LYS A 81 7.82 8.08 35.36
CA LYS A 81 6.51 8.72 35.27
C LYS A 81 6.58 10.13 35.85
N ALA A 82 5.74 11.03 35.34
CA ALA A 82 5.49 12.30 35.98
C ALA A 82 4.86 12.05 37.37
N PRO A 83 5.24 12.83 38.39
CA PRO A 83 4.62 12.72 39.72
C PRO A 83 3.14 13.07 39.67
N ASN A 84 2.33 12.50 40.56
CA ASN A 84 0.87 12.72 40.63
C ASN A 84 0.48 14.06 41.29
N VAL A 85 1.34 15.08 41.20
CA VAL A 85 1.10 16.39 41.81
C VAL A 85 0.51 17.32 40.74
N ARG A 86 -0.46 18.16 41.11
CA ARG A 86 -1.01 19.16 40.18
C ARG A 86 0.03 20.25 39.92
N LYS A 87 0.05 20.79 38.70
CA LYS A 87 0.98 21.87 38.30
C LYS A 87 0.85 23.10 39.19
N GLU A 88 -0.38 23.53 39.46
CA GLU A 88 -0.68 24.67 40.34
C GLU A 88 -0.04 24.54 41.72
N VAL A 89 0.01 23.33 42.28
CA VAL A 89 0.62 23.08 43.59
C VAL A 89 2.14 23.20 43.52
N LEU A 90 2.75 22.73 42.42
CA LEU A 90 4.18 22.90 42.17
C LEU A 90 4.53 24.38 41.98
N ASP A 91 3.69 25.14 41.28
CA ASP A 91 3.90 26.56 41.01
C ASP A 91 3.77 27.40 42.28
N ARG A 92 2.72 27.17 43.09
CA ARG A 92 2.59 27.81 44.41
C ARG A 92 3.75 27.47 45.34
N ARG A 93 4.23 26.22 45.29
CA ARG A 93 5.39 25.82 46.11
C ARG A 93 6.67 26.46 45.62
N LEU A 94 6.84 26.62 44.30
CA LEU A 94 7.97 27.33 43.71
C LEU A 94 7.94 28.80 44.10
N GLU A 95 6.79 29.45 43.98
CA GLU A 95 6.56 30.83 44.40
C GLU A 95 6.91 31.03 45.88
N PHE A 96 6.43 30.14 46.75
CA PHE A 96 6.79 30.16 48.17
C PHE A 96 8.31 30.03 48.38
N LEU A 97 8.97 29.07 47.71
CA LEU A 97 10.42 28.86 47.89
C LEU A 97 11.27 30.02 47.39
N LEU A 98 10.75 30.83 46.46
CA LEU A 98 11.40 32.03 45.95
C LEU A 98 11.00 33.30 46.72
N SER A 99 9.97 33.23 47.57
CA SER A 99 9.50 34.35 48.36
C SER A 99 10.33 34.54 49.63
N ASN A 100 10.23 35.75 50.20
CA ASN A 100 10.83 36.10 51.48
C ASN A 100 10.25 35.29 52.64
N GLU A 101 9.03 34.73 52.49
CA GLU A 101 8.40 33.88 53.49
C GLU A 101 9.21 32.61 53.75
N SER A 102 9.85 32.06 52.71
CA SER A 102 10.72 30.90 52.88
C SER A 102 11.95 31.22 53.72
N VAL A 103 12.49 32.44 53.59
CA VAL A 103 13.63 32.93 54.38
C VAL A 103 13.21 33.08 55.83
N TYR A 104 12.06 33.72 56.09
CA TYR A 104 11.52 33.83 57.46
C TYR A 104 11.28 32.43 58.07
N GLN A 105 10.68 31.50 57.32
CA GLN A 105 10.49 30.12 57.78
C GLN A 105 11.82 29.44 58.13
N GLN A 106 12.90 29.73 57.40
CA GLN A 106 14.23 29.22 57.72
C GLN A 106 14.79 29.81 59.01
N MET A 107 14.63 31.12 59.21
CA MET A 107 15.08 31.81 60.44
C MET A 107 14.36 31.31 61.69
N TYR A 108 13.08 30.93 61.58
CA TYR A 108 12.32 30.38 62.71
C TYR A 108 12.62 28.90 63.03
N ASN A 109 13.36 28.18 62.18
CA ASN A 109 13.70 26.79 62.46
C ASN A 109 14.73 26.71 63.58
N LYS A 110 14.51 25.82 64.54
CA LYS A 110 15.42 25.61 65.66
C LYS A 110 16.80 25.17 65.13
N MET A 111 17.83 25.94 65.48
CA MET A 111 19.22 25.54 65.27
C MET A 111 19.54 24.34 66.16
N TYR A 112 20.23 23.34 65.62
CA TYR A 112 20.77 22.25 66.43
C TYR A 112 21.99 22.75 67.22
N ASN A 113 22.09 22.32 68.47
CA ASN A 113 23.23 22.65 69.33
C ASN A 113 24.53 22.11 68.71
N GLY A 114 25.58 22.94 68.66
CA GLY A 114 26.90 22.56 68.15
C GLY A 114 27.14 22.83 66.66
N ILE A 115 26.16 23.39 65.94
CA ILE A 115 26.34 23.83 64.54
C ILE A 115 26.66 25.32 64.50
N THR A 116 27.66 25.72 63.72
CA THR A 116 27.94 27.15 63.53
C THR A 116 26.82 27.82 62.71
N PRO A 117 26.51 29.10 62.93
CA PRO A 117 25.50 29.81 62.15
C PRO A 117 25.68 29.64 60.62
N TYR A 118 26.93 29.73 60.16
CA TYR A 118 27.30 29.52 58.76
C TYR A 118 26.95 28.12 58.22
N GLN A 119 27.23 27.07 58.99
CA GLN A 119 26.87 25.70 58.60
C GLN A 119 25.35 25.51 58.56
N CYS A 120 24.62 26.15 59.46
CA CYS A 120 23.16 26.13 59.46
C CYS A 120 22.60 26.78 58.18
N GLU A 121 23.10 27.95 57.81
CA GLU A 121 22.74 28.65 56.55
C GLU A 121 23.02 27.76 55.33
N LEU A 122 24.20 27.13 55.27
CA LEU A 122 24.56 26.24 54.17
C LEU A 122 23.59 25.05 54.05
N PHE A 123 23.28 24.36 55.15
CA PHE A 123 22.35 23.22 55.10
C PHE A 123 20.93 23.63 54.73
N MET A 124 20.48 24.81 55.17
CA MET A 124 19.19 25.37 54.80
C MET A 124 19.13 25.72 53.32
N TRP A 125 20.19 26.33 52.79
CA TRP A 125 20.35 26.61 51.37
C TRP A 125 20.38 25.32 50.54
N GLU A 126 21.16 24.31 50.93
CA GLU A 126 21.22 23.03 50.23
C GLU A 126 19.88 22.31 50.21
N ARG A 127 19.08 22.44 51.28
CA ARG A 127 17.73 21.90 51.34
C ARG A 127 16.79 22.64 50.38
N GLN A 128 16.79 23.97 50.38
CA GLN A 128 16.04 24.79 49.43
C GLN A 128 16.40 24.42 47.99
N MET A 129 17.69 24.34 47.67
CA MET A 129 18.17 23.98 46.33
C MET A 129 17.77 22.57 45.92
N ARG A 130 17.75 21.61 46.85
CA ARG A 130 17.22 20.26 46.59
C ARG A 130 15.73 20.28 46.27
N ASP A 131 14.95 21.05 47.01
CA ASP A 131 13.50 21.12 46.80
C ASP A 131 13.14 21.88 45.51
N LEU A 132 13.86 22.96 45.19
CA LEU A 132 13.77 23.64 43.90
C LEU A 132 14.06 22.66 42.75
N ARG A 133 15.16 21.90 42.82
CA ARG A 133 15.50 20.89 41.79
C ARG A 133 14.41 19.84 41.62
N LYS A 134 13.78 19.39 42.71
CA LYS A 134 12.67 18.42 42.65
C LYS A 134 11.46 19.01 41.93
N ILE A 135 11.12 20.27 42.22
CA ILE A 135 9.97 20.95 41.60
C ILE A 135 10.21 21.16 40.11
N TYR A 136 11.38 21.68 39.72
CA TYR A 136 11.73 21.85 38.31
C TYR A 136 11.74 20.52 37.55
N ARG A 137 12.28 19.46 38.17
CA ARG A 137 12.23 18.11 37.59
C ARG A 137 10.79 17.63 37.40
N ALA A 138 9.92 17.87 38.37
CA ALA A 138 8.51 17.52 38.29
C ALA A 138 7.80 18.30 37.16
N GLN A 139 7.96 19.63 37.11
CA GLN A 139 7.42 20.48 36.05
C GLN A 139 7.90 20.04 34.66
N TYR A 140 9.19 19.73 34.51
CA TYR A 140 9.76 19.19 33.28
C TYR A 140 9.12 17.86 32.87
N LEU A 141 8.97 16.92 33.81
CA LEU A 141 8.32 15.63 33.54
C LEU A 141 6.85 15.80 33.17
N HIS A 142 6.12 16.75 33.78
CA HIS A 142 4.77 17.08 33.36
C HIS A 142 4.75 17.59 31.92
N LYS A 143 5.62 18.55 31.58
CA LYS A 143 5.67 19.09 30.21
C LYS A 143 6.02 18.01 29.19
N LEU A 144 6.97 17.14 29.49
CA LEU A 144 7.29 15.99 28.64
C LEU A 144 6.09 15.06 28.44
N SER A 145 5.33 14.78 29.51
CA SER A 145 4.16 13.91 29.42
C SER A 145 3.06 14.50 28.52
N GLU A 146 2.88 15.82 28.56
CA GLU A 146 1.93 16.54 27.70
C GLU A 146 2.35 16.48 26.24
N VAL A 147 3.60 16.85 25.93
CA VAL A 147 4.14 16.77 24.57
C VAL A 147 4.05 15.34 24.03
N THR A 148 4.35 14.34 24.86
CA THR A 148 4.25 12.93 24.46
C THR A 148 2.80 12.54 24.16
N ARG A 149 1.82 13.05 24.91
CA ARG A 149 0.40 12.78 24.69
C ARG A 149 -0.08 13.44 23.38
N GLU A 150 0.27 14.71 23.17
CA GLU A 150 -0.06 15.46 21.95
C GLU A 150 0.50 14.77 20.70
N GLU A 151 1.77 14.36 20.72
CA GLU A 151 2.39 13.65 19.60
C GLU A 151 1.75 12.29 19.36
N ARG A 152 1.37 11.56 20.41
CA ARG A 152 0.64 10.30 20.29
C ARG A 152 -0.74 10.51 19.65
N GLU A 153 -1.47 11.54 20.05
CA GLU A 153 -2.77 11.90 19.47
C GLU A 153 -2.64 12.25 17.98
N LYS A 154 -1.62 13.04 17.59
CA LYS A 154 -1.32 13.35 16.19
C LYS A 154 -1.03 12.08 15.38
N GLN A 155 -0.21 11.18 15.92
CA GLN A 155 0.09 9.89 15.29
C GLN A 155 -1.16 9.04 15.11
N ILE A 156 -2.02 8.94 16.13
CA ILE A 156 -3.29 8.20 16.05
C ILE A 156 -4.19 8.80 14.96
N LYS A 157 -4.35 10.12 14.93
CA LYS A 157 -5.13 10.81 13.89
C LYS A 157 -4.60 10.51 12.50
N LEU A 158 -3.28 10.57 12.30
CA LEU A 158 -2.64 10.23 11.02
C LEU A 158 -2.88 8.77 10.63
N ILE A 159 -2.81 7.84 11.58
CA ILE A 159 -3.09 6.42 11.33
C ILE A 159 -4.55 6.20 10.91
N LEU A 160 -5.50 6.88 11.55
CA LEU A 160 -6.91 6.80 11.20
C LEU A 160 -7.18 7.35 9.80
N GLN A 161 -6.68 8.55 9.50
CA GLN A 161 -6.79 9.17 8.18
C GLN A 161 -6.21 8.28 7.08
N THR A 162 -4.99 7.75 7.29
CA THR A 162 -4.37 6.87 6.30
C THR A 162 -5.12 5.55 6.10
N ARG A 163 -5.81 5.03 7.13
CA ARG A 163 -6.68 3.85 7.00
C ARG A 163 -7.93 4.18 6.20
N GLU A 164 -8.58 5.31 6.47
CA GLU A 164 -9.75 5.78 5.73
C GLU A 164 -9.43 6.06 4.26
N ASP A 165 -8.31 6.70 3.97
CA ASP A 165 -7.85 6.95 2.60
C ASP A 165 -7.61 5.67 1.84
N LYS A 166 -6.97 4.67 2.47
CA LYS A 166 -6.78 3.35 1.87
C LYS A 166 -8.11 2.65 1.61
N ARG A 167 -9.09 2.80 2.51
CA ARG A 167 -10.43 2.25 2.33
C ARG A 167 -11.14 2.90 1.15
N ARG A 168 -11.19 4.24 1.11
CA ARG A 168 -11.80 5.01 0.00
C ARG A 168 -11.18 4.66 -1.35
N ARG A 169 -9.84 4.57 -1.42
CA ARG A 169 -9.14 4.14 -2.66
C ARG A 169 -9.57 2.75 -3.12
N ARG A 170 -9.75 1.80 -2.19
CA ARG A 170 -10.22 0.44 -2.53
C ARG A 170 -11.67 0.44 -3.03
N GLU A 171 -12.53 1.26 -2.42
CA GLU A 171 -13.93 1.43 -2.83
C GLU A 171 -14.00 2.00 -4.25
N LEU A 172 -13.28 3.09 -4.53
CA LEU A 172 -13.20 3.69 -5.87
C LEU A 172 -12.69 2.71 -6.95
N ILE A 173 -11.69 1.89 -6.61
CA ILE A 173 -11.18 0.87 -7.54
C ILE A 173 -12.25 -0.19 -7.81
N ARG A 174 -12.99 -0.63 -6.78
CA ARG A 174 -14.08 -1.60 -6.95
C ARG A 174 -15.21 -1.05 -7.80
N GLU A 175 -15.63 0.19 -7.56
CA GLU A 175 -16.66 0.87 -8.34
C GLU A 175 -16.25 0.94 -9.81
N ARG A 176 -15.03 1.39 -10.10
CA ARG A 176 -14.49 1.40 -11.47
C ARG A 176 -14.55 0.03 -12.14
N ILE A 177 -14.14 -1.03 -11.43
CA ILE A 177 -14.19 -2.40 -11.97
C ILE A 177 -15.64 -2.83 -12.25
N LEU A 178 -16.59 -2.49 -11.38
CA LEU A 178 -18.00 -2.81 -11.57
C LEU A 178 -18.60 -2.06 -12.76
N GLU A 179 -18.26 -0.78 -12.93
CA GLU A 179 -18.65 0.02 -14.09
C GLU A 179 -18.09 -0.56 -15.39
N ASP A 180 -16.81 -0.94 -15.42
CA ASP A 180 -16.19 -1.54 -16.59
C ASP A 180 -16.83 -2.90 -16.94
N LYS A 181 -17.18 -3.70 -15.93
CA LYS A 181 -17.93 -4.96 -16.14
C LYS A 181 -19.31 -4.70 -16.73
N LYS A 182 -20.05 -3.71 -16.21
CA LYS A 182 -21.36 -3.31 -16.75
C LYS A 182 -21.24 -2.85 -18.20
N ARG A 183 -20.27 -1.99 -18.52
CA ARG A 183 -19.99 -1.53 -19.90
C ARG A 183 -19.69 -2.69 -20.84
N LYS A 184 -18.83 -3.62 -20.44
CA LYS A 184 -18.51 -4.82 -21.24
C LYS A 184 -19.72 -5.72 -21.47
N ALA A 185 -20.58 -5.89 -20.46
CA ALA A 185 -21.81 -6.66 -20.60
C ALA A 185 -22.75 -6.01 -21.63
N ILE A 186 -22.99 -4.70 -21.51
CA ILE A 186 -23.82 -3.94 -22.47
C ILE A 186 -23.28 -4.06 -23.89
N LEU A 187 -21.96 -3.93 -24.08
CA LEU A 187 -21.34 -4.07 -25.40
C LEU A 187 -21.51 -5.47 -25.98
N LYS A 188 -21.35 -6.52 -25.16
CA LYS A 188 -21.55 -7.91 -25.58
C LYS A 188 -23.00 -8.16 -26.00
N ASP A 189 -23.95 -7.65 -25.23
CA ASP A 189 -25.38 -7.79 -25.53
C ASP A 189 -25.75 -7.02 -26.80
N ARG A 190 -25.24 -5.79 -26.97
CA ARG A 190 -25.42 -5.01 -28.19
C ARG A 190 -24.88 -5.75 -29.42
N LEU A 191 -23.66 -6.27 -29.36
CA LEU A 191 -23.07 -7.05 -30.46
C LEU A 191 -23.88 -8.33 -30.75
N SER A 192 -24.41 -8.99 -29.71
CA SER A 192 -25.28 -10.15 -29.89
C SER A 192 -26.60 -9.79 -30.56
N LEU A 193 -27.20 -8.66 -30.19
CA LEU A 193 -28.44 -8.17 -30.81
C LEU A 193 -28.20 -7.79 -32.27
N GLU A 194 -27.13 -7.04 -32.55
CA GLU A 194 -26.74 -6.67 -33.92
C GLU A 194 -26.55 -7.92 -34.79
N LYS A 195 -25.83 -8.95 -34.31
CA LYS A 195 -25.68 -10.23 -35.03
C LYS A 195 -27.02 -10.90 -35.34
N LYS A 196 -27.95 -10.97 -34.38
CA LYS A 196 -29.29 -11.56 -34.58
C LYS A 196 -30.11 -10.77 -35.59
N VAL A 197 -30.03 -9.44 -35.56
CA VAL A 197 -30.71 -8.56 -36.51
C VAL A 197 -30.13 -8.72 -37.91
N THR A 198 -28.80 -8.69 -38.06
CA THR A 198 -28.13 -8.92 -39.36
C THR A 198 -28.46 -10.28 -39.94
N GLN A 199 -28.45 -11.34 -39.12
CA GLN A 199 -28.81 -12.69 -39.56
C GLN A 199 -30.28 -12.75 -40.03
N SER A 200 -31.21 -12.12 -39.29
CA SER A 200 -32.62 -12.03 -39.69
C SER A 200 -32.79 -11.31 -41.04
N ILE A 201 -32.05 -10.22 -41.26
CA ILE A 201 -32.05 -9.49 -42.54
C ILE A 201 -31.52 -10.37 -43.68
N LEU A 202 -30.42 -11.10 -43.45
CA LEU A 202 -29.84 -12.00 -44.45
C LEU A 202 -30.79 -13.15 -44.81
N PHE A 203 -31.43 -13.77 -43.82
CA PHE A 203 -32.43 -14.81 -44.07
C PHE A 203 -33.64 -14.28 -44.83
N LYS A 204 -34.12 -13.05 -44.53
CA LYS A 204 -35.18 -12.40 -45.30
C LYS A 204 -34.76 -12.19 -46.76
N ARG A 205 -33.54 -11.69 -47.00
CA ARG A 205 -32.99 -11.52 -48.37
C ARG A 205 -32.90 -12.84 -49.12
N GLN A 206 -32.43 -13.91 -48.46
CA GLN A 206 -32.34 -15.24 -49.08
C GLN A 206 -33.73 -15.84 -49.35
N SER A 207 -34.67 -15.66 -48.41
CA SER A 207 -36.06 -16.08 -48.58
C SER A 207 -36.72 -15.38 -49.77
N ASN A 208 -36.57 -14.06 -49.88
CA ASN A 208 -37.09 -13.29 -51.02
C ASN A 208 -36.50 -13.78 -52.35
N ARG A 209 -35.19 -14.07 -52.42
CA ARG A 209 -34.57 -14.66 -53.62
C ARG A 209 -35.16 -16.03 -53.96
N LYS A 210 -35.35 -16.90 -52.97
CA LYS A 210 -35.98 -18.22 -53.17
C LYS A 210 -37.43 -18.06 -53.65
N MET A 211 -38.20 -17.17 -53.04
CA MET A 211 -39.57 -16.87 -53.46
C MET A 211 -39.64 -16.35 -54.89
N ASN A 212 -38.75 -15.45 -55.28
CA ASN A 212 -38.66 -14.94 -56.65
C ASN A 212 -38.31 -16.07 -57.64
N ASN A 213 -37.39 -16.96 -57.28
CA ASN A 213 -37.03 -18.12 -58.11
C ASN A 213 -38.21 -19.09 -58.24
N ILE A 214 -38.91 -19.41 -57.14
CA ILE A 214 -40.11 -20.25 -57.17
C ILE A 214 -41.18 -19.61 -58.03
N TYR A 215 -41.41 -18.30 -57.90
CA TYR A 215 -42.38 -17.57 -58.71
C TYR A 215 -41.99 -17.60 -60.20
N TRP A 216 -40.70 -17.44 -60.51
CA TRP A 216 -40.18 -17.55 -61.89
C TRP A 216 -40.34 -18.96 -62.45
N LEU A 217 -40.00 -19.99 -61.67
CA LEU A 217 -40.21 -21.40 -62.06
C LEU A 217 -41.69 -21.71 -62.24
N ALA A 218 -42.57 -21.24 -61.35
CA ALA A 218 -44.02 -21.38 -61.50
C ALA A 218 -44.54 -20.64 -62.73
N LYS A 219 -43.97 -19.49 -63.07
CA LYS A 219 -44.28 -18.76 -64.31
C LYS A 219 -43.83 -19.54 -65.55
N LEU A 220 -42.66 -20.20 -65.51
CA LEU A 220 -42.21 -21.09 -66.58
C LEU A 220 -43.06 -22.35 -66.68
N GLN A 221 -43.40 -22.98 -65.55
CA GLN A 221 -44.25 -24.15 -65.50
C GLN A 221 -45.65 -23.84 -66.05
N ARG A 222 -46.25 -22.72 -65.67
CA ARG A 222 -47.52 -22.27 -66.27
C ARG A 222 -47.40 -22.03 -67.76
N LYS A 223 -46.25 -21.54 -68.24
CA LYS A 223 -45.99 -21.41 -69.69
C LYS A 223 -45.79 -22.77 -70.37
N SER A 224 -45.22 -23.76 -69.69
CA SER A 224 -45.05 -25.12 -70.22
C SER A 224 -46.31 -25.97 -70.12
N GLU A 225 -47.20 -25.72 -69.16
CA GLU A 225 -48.53 -26.34 -69.05
C GLU A 225 -49.45 -25.93 -70.22
N TYR A 226 -49.13 -24.87 -70.97
CA TYR A 226 -49.69 -24.61 -72.30
C TYR A 226 -49.07 -25.48 -73.42
N SER A 227 -48.49 -26.62 -73.06
CA SER A 227 -47.93 -27.61 -74.01
C SER A 227 -48.69 -28.94 -73.91
N ASP A 228 -50.01 -28.89 -73.72
CA ASP A 228 -50.83 -29.97 -74.24
C ASP A 228 -50.73 -29.95 -75.77
N ALA A 229 -50.58 -31.14 -76.36
CA ALA A 229 -50.28 -31.32 -77.77
C ALA A 229 -51.33 -30.68 -78.73
N ASP A 230 -52.53 -30.36 -78.22
CA ASP A 230 -53.61 -29.74 -78.97
C ASP A 230 -53.47 -28.21 -79.11
N ASP A 231 -52.90 -27.52 -78.12
CA ASP A 231 -52.71 -26.05 -78.14
C ASP A 231 -51.56 -25.60 -79.08
N PHE A 232 -50.62 -26.49 -79.37
CA PHE A 232 -49.48 -26.22 -80.25
C PHE A 232 -49.90 -26.20 -81.74
N LYS A 233 -50.88 -27.03 -82.12
CA LYS A 233 -51.48 -27.01 -83.47
C LYS A 233 -52.26 -25.72 -83.72
N ASP A 234 -53.08 -25.30 -82.75
CA ASP A 234 -53.97 -24.13 -82.88
C ASP A 234 -53.20 -22.80 -83.02
N LYS A 235 -51.97 -22.72 -82.45
CA LYS A 235 -51.09 -21.54 -82.58
C LYS A 235 -50.18 -21.56 -83.80
N ILE A 236 -49.76 -22.71 -84.30
CA ILE A 236 -49.06 -22.76 -85.61
C ILE A 236 -50.04 -22.34 -86.73
N GLU A 237 -51.31 -22.74 -86.62
CA GLU A 237 -52.35 -22.32 -87.56
C GLU A 237 -52.71 -20.82 -87.42
N ARG A 238 -52.70 -20.24 -86.21
CA ARG A 238 -52.91 -18.79 -86.02
C ARG A 238 -51.69 -17.90 -86.31
N SER A 239 -50.46 -18.40 -86.13
CA SER A 239 -49.24 -17.61 -86.33
C SER A 239 -48.81 -17.48 -87.80
N GLY A 240 -49.53 -18.11 -88.72
CA GLY A 240 -49.53 -17.77 -90.15
C GLY A 240 -50.29 -16.47 -90.49
N ALA A 241 -50.96 -15.85 -89.52
CA ALA A 241 -51.68 -14.58 -89.69
C ALA A 241 -51.21 -13.52 -88.68
N GLY A 242 -50.35 -12.62 -89.15
CA GLY A 242 -50.40 -11.18 -88.83
C GLY A 242 -50.33 -10.71 -87.37
N ASP A 243 -49.13 -10.22 -87.02
CA ASP A 243 -48.90 -8.80 -86.71
C ASP A 243 -49.13 -8.21 -85.29
N THR A 244 -48.18 -7.32 -84.98
CA THR A 244 -48.10 -6.16 -84.08
C THR A 244 -48.66 -6.19 -82.64
N GLY A 245 -47.71 -6.09 -81.70
CA GLY A 245 -47.67 -4.96 -80.77
C GLY A 245 -48.49 -5.03 -79.48
N ARG A 246 -47.81 -5.22 -78.35
CA ARG A 246 -48.14 -4.49 -77.11
C ARG A 246 -47.02 -4.58 -76.08
N GLY A 247 -46.23 -3.50 -76.01
CA GLY A 247 -45.52 -3.15 -74.78
C GLY A 247 -46.55 -2.81 -73.69
N SER A 248 -46.34 -3.36 -72.49
CA SER A 248 -47.10 -2.95 -71.31
C SER A 248 -46.24 -3.10 -70.06
N THR A 249 -45.87 -1.93 -69.55
CA THR A 249 -45.88 -1.49 -68.14
C THR A 249 -45.05 -2.20 -67.08
N GLY A 250 -44.36 -1.39 -66.26
CA GLY A 250 -43.93 -1.81 -64.93
C GLY A 250 -42.72 -1.08 -64.35
N ARG A 251 -42.82 0.24 -64.14
CA ARG A 251 -42.00 0.96 -63.14
C ARG A 251 -42.10 0.25 -61.79
N GLY A 252 -40.99 0.16 -61.07
CA GLY A 252 -40.94 -0.29 -59.68
C GLY A 252 -39.60 0.04 -59.05
N GLU A 253 -39.48 1.30 -58.62
CA GLU A 253 -38.45 1.78 -57.70
C GLU A 253 -38.37 0.86 -56.47
N TYR A 254 -37.16 0.46 -56.08
CA TYR A 254 -36.87 0.07 -54.71
C TYR A 254 -35.60 0.80 -54.28
N ASN A 255 -35.82 1.85 -53.49
CA ASN A 255 -34.85 2.37 -52.56
C ASN A 255 -34.54 1.29 -51.52
N ASP A 256 -33.26 1.06 -51.27
CA ASP A 256 -32.66 0.73 -49.97
C ASP A 256 -31.19 1.15 -50.02
#